data_AF-A0A6N2JLP3-F1
#
_entry.id   AF-A0A6N2JLP3-F1
#
_cell.length_a   1.000
_cell.length_b   1.000
_cell.length_c   1.000
_cell.angle_alpha   90.00
_cell.angle_beta   90.00
_cell.angle_gamma   90.00
#
_symmetry.space_group_name_H-M   'P 1'
#
loop_
_entity.id
_entity.type
_entity.pdbx_description
1 polymer ?
#
loop_
_entity_poly.entity_id
_entity_poly.type
_entity_poly.pdbx_seq_one_letter_code
_entity_poly.pdbx_strand_id
1 'polypeptide(L)'
;MNKSDTQKLEAIKARLIEGMRGYIADGDESYTEEEIKKCDKILQQFMMRLGKLGMSVAEIAILDCVKQAVLDLNALNSSVDGCLIETDQREDLCEYILFAAKRSGLKQDGDVTEEWREW
;
A
#
# COMPACT_ATOMS: atom_id res chain seq x y z
N MET A 1 -11.03 9.44 -9.33
CA MET A 1 -11.27 9.66 -7.88
C MET A 1 -11.74 11.08 -7.66
N ASN A 2 -12.68 11.27 -6.75
CA ASN A 2 -13.12 12.61 -6.35
C ASN A 2 -12.21 13.16 -5.23
N LYS A 3 -12.41 14.43 -4.86
CA LYS A 3 -11.64 15.11 -3.80
C LYS A 3 -11.69 14.37 -2.45
N SER A 4 -12.86 13.84 -2.07
CA SER A 4 -13.03 13.10 -0.81
C SER A 4 -12.26 11.78 -0.80
N ASP A 5 -12.21 11.07 -1.93
CA ASP A 5 -11.44 9.83 -2.05
C ASP A 5 -9.94 10.11 -1.87
N THR A 6 -9.45 11.18 -2.51
CA THR A 6 -8.05 11.61 -2.38
C THR A 6 -7.72 12.00 -0.94
N GLN A 7 -8.59 12.77 -0.26
CA GLN A 7 -8.38 13.13 1.15
C GLN A 7 -8.33 11.91 2.07
N LYS A 8 -9.19 10.90 1.82
CA LYS A 8 -9.17 9.67 2.60
C LYS A 8 -7.86 8.89 2.38
N LEU A 9 -7.40 8.75 1.14
CA LEU A 9 -6.12 8.08 0.84
C LEU A 9 -4.94 8.78 1.50
N GLU A 10 -4.89 10.11 1.46
CA GLU A 10 -3.84 10.88 2.13
C GLU A 10 -3.88 10.71 3.65
N ALA A 11 -5.06 10.62 4.27
CA ALA A 11 -5.19 10.37 5.70
C ALA A 11 -4.71 8.96 6.12
N ILE A 12 -5.06 7.93 5.34
CA ILE A 12 -4.57 6.56 5.59
C ILE A 12 -3.04 6.52 5.45
N LYS A 13 -2.50 7.13 4.38
CA LYS A 13 -1.06 7.18 4.16
C LYS A 13 -0.34 7.96 5.26
N ALA A 14 -0.90 9.07 5.75
CA ALA A 14 -0.31 9.81 6.86
C ALA A 14 -0.22 8.95 8.12
N ARG A 15 -1.30 8.24 8.47
CA ARG A 15 -1.34 7.31 9.60
C ARG A 15 -0.31 6.18 9.47
N LEU A 16 -0.22 5.58 8.28
CA LEU A 16 0.77 4.54 7.98
C LEU A 16 2.20 5.02 8.25
N ILE A 17 2.55 6.19 7.69
CA ILE A 17 3.91 6.74 7.74
C ILE A 17 4.27 7.23 9.15
N GLU A 18 3.31 7.83 9.87
CA GLU A 18 3.49 8.18 11.28
C GLU A 18 3.69 6.92 12.15
N GLY A 19 2.92 5.87 11.89
CA GLY A 19 3.08 4.58 12.57
C GLY A 19 4.47 3.99 12.36
N MET A 20 4.95 3.88 11.11
CA MET A 20 6.30 3.41 10.81
C MET A 20 7.39 4.25 11.50
N ARG A 21 7.23 5.57 11.57
CA ARG A 21 8.18 6.43 12.28
C ARG A 21 8.16 6.23 13.80
N GLY A 22 7.00 5.87 14.36
CA GLY A 22 6.86 5.53 15.77
C GLY A 22 7.79 4.38 16.16
N TYR A 23 7.77 3.29 15.37
CA TYR A 23 8.64 2.13 15.59
C TYR A 23 10.13 2.48 15.52
N ILE A 24 10.56 3.33 14.58
CA ILE A 24 11.96 3.81 14.54
C ILE A 24 12.34 4.54 15.85
N ALA A 25 11.44 5.38 16.38
CA ALA A 25 11.70 6.17 17.57
C ALA A 25 11.81 5.32 18.84
N ASP A 26 11.18 4.14 18.85
CA ASP A 26 11.24 3.18 19.95
C ASP A 26 12.58 2.41 20.02
N GLY A 27 13.40 2.52 18.96
CA GLY A 27 14.86 2.37 19.05
C GLY A 27 15.46 0.98 18.78
N ASP A 28 14.68 0.03 18.27
CA ASP A 28 15.14 -1.36 18.04
C ASP A 28 14.87 -1.85 16.59
N GLU A 29 14.55 -0.94 15.67
CA GLU A 29 14.15 -1.31 14.31
C GLU A 29 15.33 -1.40 13.34
N SER A 30 15.29 -2.42 12.49
CA SER A 30 16.30 -2.69 11.45
C SER A 30 16.19 -1.78 10.22
N TYR A 31 15.16 -0.93 10.15
CA TYR A 31 14.88 -0.07 9.02
C TYR A 31 14.95 1.43 9.38
N THR A 32 15.07 2.26 8.34
CA THR A 32 15.24 3.71 8.51
C THR A 32 14.16 4.50 7.76
N GLU A 33 14.22 5.82 7.89
CA GLU A 33 13.42 6.74 7.09
C GLU A 33 13.60 6.52 5.56
N GLU A 34 14.71 5.91 5.11
CA GLU A 34 14.88 5.54 3.71
C GLU A 34 13.89 4.46 3.26
N GLU A 35 13.64 3.44 4.08
CA GLU A 35 12.69 2.36 3.81
C GLU A 35 11.25 2.89 3.84
N ILE A 36 10.93 3.79 4.76
CA ILE A 36 9.64 4.49 4.80
C ILE A 36 9.40 5.26 3.48
N LYS A 37 10.41 5.96 2.96
CA LYS A 37 10.32 6.65 1.67
C LYS A 37 10.16 5.68 0.50
N LYS A 38 10.79 4.50 0.55
CA LYS A 38 10.59 3.45 -0.45
C LYS A 38 9.15 2.93 -0.41
N CYS A 39 8.58 2.73 0.78
CA CYS A 39 7.18 2.34 0.95
C CYS A 39 6.23 3.38 0.33
N ASP A 40 6.37 4.66 0.69
CA ASP A 40 5.57 5.75 0.09
C ASP A 40 5.72 5.78 -1.45
N LYS A 41 6.94 5.59 -1.96
CA LYS A 41 7.18 5.51 -3.40
C LYS A 41 6.44 4.33 -4.06
N ILE A 42 6.35 3.17 -3.41
CA ILE A 42 5.58 2.02 -3.93
C ILE A 42 4.09 2.38 -4.00
N LEU A 43 3.53 3.04 -2.98
CA LEU A 43 2.14 3.50 -2.98
C LEU A 43 1.88 4.53 -4.10
N GLN A 44 2.82 5.47 -4.31
CA GLN A 44 2.72 6.42 -5.42
C GLN A 44 2.78 5.73 -6.79
N GLN A 45 3.66 4.73 -6.96
CA GLN A 45 3.74 3.95 -8.19
C GLN A 45 2.46 3.15 -8.43
N PHE A 46 1.88 2.55 -7.39
CA PHE A 46 0.58 1.89 -7.46
C PHE A 46 -0.52 2.85 -7.93
N MET A 47 -0.63 4.04 -7.34
CA MET A 47 -1.60 5.06 -7.78
C MET A 47 -1.37 5.52 -9.22
N MET A 48 -0.11 5.66 -9.63
CA MET A 48 0.24 5.99 -11.01
C MET A 48 -0.16 4.88 -11.98
N ARG A 49 0.06 3.60 -11.61
CA ARG A 49 -0.35 2.43 -12.40
C ARG A 49 -1.87 2.42 -12.57
N LEU A 50 -2.64 2.59 -11.50
CA LEU A 50 -4.10 2.70 -11.54
C LEU A 50 -4.56 3.87 -12.42
N GLY A 51 -3.94 5.04 -12.29
CA GLY A 51 -4.28 6.23 -13.09
C GLY A 51 -4.07 6.06 -14.60
N LYS A 52 -3.18 5.16 -15.01
CA LYS A 52 -2.88 4.87 -16.43
C LYS A 52 -3.88 3.90 -17.07
N LEU A 53 -4.68 3.18 -16.28
CA LEU A 53 -5.59 2.13 -16.78
C LEU A 53 -6.80 2.67 -17.57
N GLY A 54 -7.14 3.95 -17.43
CA GLY A 54 -8.28 4.57 -18.13
C GLY A 54 -9.66 4.17 -17.60
N MET A 55 -10.73 4.68 -18.23
CA MET A 55 -12.12 4.56 -17.71
C MET A 55 -12.84 3.23 -18.02
N SER A 56 -12.33 2.44 -18.97
CA SER A 56 -12.93 1.16 -19.38
C SER A 56 -11.97 0.01 -19.09
N VAL A 57 -11.55 -0.10 -17.84
CA VAL A 57 -10.56 -1.10 -17.45
C VAL A 57 -11.21 -2.46 -17.18
N ALA A 58 -10.55 -3.52 -17.63
CA ALA A 58 -10.85 -4.86 -17.16
C ALA A 58 -10.39 -5.01 -15.70
N GLU A 59 -11.22 -5.64 -14.87
CA GLU A 59 -10.96 -5.86 -13.45
C GLU A 59 -9.61 -6.55 -13.20
N ILE A 60 -9.20 -7.44 -14.10
CA ILE A 60 -7.90 -8.12 -14.07
C ILE A 60 -6.71 -7.15 -14.06
N ALA A 61 -6.78 -6.03 -14.79
CA ALA A 61 -5.68 -5.07 -14.81
C ALA A 61 -5.58 -4.27 -13.51
N ILE A 62 -6.68 -4.11 -12.77
CA ILE A 62 -6.65 -3.55 -11.42
C ILE A 62 -6.02 -4.55 -10.46
N LEU A 63 -6.42 -5.83 -10.54
CA LEU A 63 -5.82 -6.91 -9.74
C LEU A 63 -4.31 -7.03 -10.01
N ASP A 64 -3.85 -6.89 -11.26
CA ASP A 64 -2.42 -6.86 -11.59
C ASP A 64 -1.69 -5.69 -10.91
N CYS A 65 -2.33 -4.51 -10.83
CA CYS A 65 -1.76 -3.37 -10.10
C CYS A 65 -1.67 -3.63 -8.61
N VAL A 66 -2.70 -4.27 -8.02
CA VAL A 66 -2.72 -4.68 -6.61
C VAL A 66 -1.61 -5.69 -6.34
N LYS A 67 -1.57 -6.77 -7.12
CA LYS A 67 -0.55 -7.81 -7.03
C LYS A 67 0.86 -7.21 -7.07
N GLN A 68 1.14 -6.36 -8.06
CA GLN A 68 2.46 -5.76 -8.18
C GLN A 68 2.82 -4.89 -6.97
N ALA A 69 1.86 -4.13 -6.42
CA ALA A 69 2.10 -3.35 -5.21
C ALA A 69 2.41 -4.24 -3.99
N VAL A 70 1.68 -5.35 -3.81
CA VAL A 70 1.93 -6.30 -2.72
C VAL A 70 3.30 -6.96 -2.86
N LEU A 71 3.68 -7.39 -4.07
CA LEU A 71 5.00 -7.97 -4.32
C LEU A 71 6.14 -6.97 -4.08
N ASP A 72 5.97 -5.71 -4.51
CA ASP A 72 6.93 -4.64 -4.25
C ASP A 72 7.09 -4.40 -2.73
N LEU A 73 5.99 -4.48 -1.97
CA LEU A 73 5.99 -4.35 -0.50
C LEU A 73 6.63 -5.56 0.20
N ASN A 74 6.35 -6.80 -0.24
CA ASN A 74 7.01 -7.99 0.27
C ASN A 74 8.53 -7.89 0.12
N ALA A 75 8.99 -7.50 -1.09
CA ALA A 75 10.41 -7.35 -1.39
C ALA A 75 11.07 -6.26 -0.51
N LEU A 76 10.37 -5.15 -0.28
CA LEU A 76 10.85 -4.10 0.61
C LEU A 76 10.92 -4.59 2.06
N ASN A 77 9.87 -5.22 2.57
CA ASN A 77 9.82 -5.70 3.95
C ASN A 77 10.91 -6.77 4.21
N SER A 78 11.06 -7.72 3.27
CA SER A 78 12.12 -8.74 3.33
C SER A 78 13.53 -8.16 3.26
N SER A 79 13.73 -6.96 2.69
CA SER A 79 15.07 -6.34 2.62
C SER A 79 15.58 -5.81 3.96
N VAL A 80 14.69 -5.73 4.96
CA VAL A 80 14.96 -5.33 6.34
C VAL A 80 14.43 -6.37 7.33
N ASP A 81 14.61 -7.64 6.98
CA ASP A 81 14.29 -8.80 7.83
C ASP A 81 12.83 -8.86 8.33
N GLY A 82 11.91 -8.21 7.61
CA GLY A 82 10.48 -8.24 7.91
C GLY A 82 9.99 -7.19 8.92
N CYS A 83 10.86 -6.31 9.41
CA CYS A 83 10.55 -5.36 10.49
C CYS A 83 9.79 -4.10 10.05
N LEU A 84 9.68 -3.81 8.74
CA LEU A 84 9.06 -2.57 8.26
C LEU A 84 7.53 -2.58 8.39
N ILE A 85 6.91 -3.75 8.21
CA ILE A 85 5.45 -3.88 8.14
C ILE A 85 4.94 -4.70 9.33
N GLU A 86 4.60 -4.00 10.40
CA GLU A 86 3.96 -4.56 11.59
C GLU A 86 2.44 -4.69 11.42
N THR A 87 1.76 -5.24 12.43
CA THR A 87 0.31 -5.49 12.40
C THR A 87 -0.51 -4.25 12.06
N ASP A 88 -0.18 -3.09 12.66
CA ASP A 88 -0.91 -1.84 12.41
C ASP A 88 -0.63 -1.29 11.00
N GLN A 89 0.62 -1.37 10.54
CA GLN A 89 0.98 -0.95 9.17
C GLN A 89 0.32 -1.87 8.13
N ARG A 90 0.16 -3.16 8.42
CA ARG A 90 -0.55 -4.09 7.54
C ARG A 90 -1.98 -3.64 7.32
N GLU A 91 -2.70 -3.30 8.37
CA GLU A 91 -4.10 -2.83 8.28
C GLU A 91 -4.21 -1.58 7.40
N ASP A 92 -3.31 -0.62 7.59
CA ASP A 92 -3.28 0.63 6.82
C ASP A 92 -2.94 0.42 5.34
N LEU A 93 -1.97 -0.46 5.03
CA LEU A 93 -1.61 -0.82 3.66
C LEU A 93 -2.78 -1.50 2.95
N CYS A 94 -3.45 -2.45 3.63
CA CYS A 94 -4.61 -3.13 3.07
C CYS A 94 -5.78 -2.16 2.85
N GLU A 95 -6.07 -1.28 3.82
CA GLU A 95 -7.10 -0.25 3.64
C GLU A 95 -6.78 0.65 2.44
N TYR A 96 -5.55 1.13 2.33
CA TYR A 96 -5.12 2.01 1.24
C TYR A 96 -5.27 1.35 -0.13
N ILE A 97 -4.72 0.14 -0.29
CA ILE A 97 -4.69 -0.58 -1.57
C ILE A 97 -6.11 -0.95 -2.00
N LEU A 98 -6.91 -1.52 -1.09
CA LEU A 98 -8.28 -1.94 -1.39
C LEU A 98 -9.17 -0.74 -1.70
N PHE A 99 -9.04 0.35 -0.94
CA PHE A 99 -9.83 1.56 -1.19
C PHE A 99 -9.53 2.14 -2.58
N ALA A 100 -8.25 2.29 -2.92
CA ALA A 100 -7.84 2.81 -4.23
C ALA A 100 -8.29 1.88 -5.38
N ALA A 101 -8.14 0.56 -5.23
CA ALA A 101 -8.56 -0.42 -6.22
C ALA A 101 -10.08 -0.38 -6.45
N LYS A 102 -10.89 -0.35 -5.38
CA LYS A 102 -12.36 -0.22 -5.47
C LYS A 102 -12.77 1.09 -6.14
N ARG A 103 -12.10 2.21 -5.82
CA ARG A 103 -12.34 3.51 -6.49
C ARG A 103 -11.90 3.53 -7.96
N SER A 104 -11.07 2.57 -8.37
CA SER A 104 -10.65 2.39 -9.75
C SER A 104 -11.55 1.39 -10.52
N GLY A 105 -12.53 0.77 -9.84
CA GLY A 105 -13.53 -0.09 -10.44
C GLY A 105 -13.41 -1.58 -10.11
N LEU A 106 -12.55 -1.97 -9.16
CA LEU A 106 -12.53 -3.34 -8.63
C LEU A 106 -13.88 -3.65 -7.98
N LYS A 107 -14.51 -4.77 -8.35
CA LYS A 107 -15.83 -5.18 -7.85
C LYS A 107 -15.73 -6.36 -6.89
N GLN A 108 -14.65 -7.13 -6.96
CA GLN A 108 -14.38 -8.23 -6.05
C GLN A 108 -14.44 -7.75 -4.59
N ASP A 109 -15.17 -8.52 -3.79
CA ASP A 109 -15.29 -8.33 -2.35
C ASP A 109 -14.16 -9.04 -1.61
N GLY A 110 -14.00 -8.70 -0.33
CA GLY A 110 -12.92 -9.21 0.51
C GLY A 110 -11.58 -8.50 0.32
N ASP A 111 -10.56 -9.06 0.95
CA ASP A 111 -9.20 -8.56 0.89
C ASP A 111 -8.42 -9.28 -0.20
N VAL A 112 -8.41 -8.68 -1.40
CA VAL A 112 -7.67 -9.23 -2.55
C VAL A 112 -6.15 -9.20 -2.37
N THR A 113 -5.64 -8.49 -1.36
CA THR A 113 -4.18 -8.42 -1.15
C THR A 113 -3.66 -9.69 -0.45
N GLU A 114 -4.52 -10.44 0.26
CA GLU A 114 -4.16 -11.67 0.99
C GLU A 114 -3.53 -12.75 0.08
N GLU A 115 -3.92 -12.81 -1.20
CA GLU A 115 -3.42 -13.83 -2.13
C GLU A 115 -1.90 -13.79 -2.31
N TRP A 116 -1.28 -12.61 -2.17
CA TRP A 116 0.15 -12.40 -2.46
C TRP A 116 0.94 -11.89 -1.25
N ARG A 117 0.30 -11.67 -0.10
CA ARG A 117 0.95 -11.02 1.04
C ARG A 117 1.84 -11.99 1.82
N GLU A 118 3.00 -11.49 2.23
CA GLU A 118 3.96 -12.23 3.09
C GLU A 118 4.19 -11.55 4.46
N TRP A 119 3.48 -10.45 4.74
CA TRP A 119 3.53 -9.62 5.96
C TRP A 119 2.14 -9.54 6.65
#